data_AF-A0A7X9PKN7-F1
#
_entry.id   AF-A0A7X9PKN7-F1
#
_cell.length_a   1.000
_cell.length_b   1.000
_cell.length_c   1.000
_cell.angle_alpha   90.00
_cell.angle_beta   90.00
_cell.angle_gamma   90.00
#
_symmetry.space_group_name_H-M   'P 1'
#
loop_
_entity.id
_entity.type
_entity.pdbx_description
1 polymer ?
#
loop_
_entity_poly.entity_id
_entity_poly.type
_entity_poly.pdbx_seq_one_letter_code
_entity_poly.pdbx_strand_id
1 'polypeptide(L)'
;MKTNLFFKVKVSILICFLSFTYCPNVFSQSQKMAFLDWHGEVGTQNFFYKNVTKTDSYGNTYIVGATINSYNNYDILLVKYNRSGTIQ
;
A
#
# COMPACT_ATOMS: atom_id res chain seq x y z
N MET A 1 15.99 -53.32 -5.44
CA MET A 1 14.96 -52.37 -5.91
C MET A 1 14.46 -51.35 -4.87
N LYS A 2 14.41 -51.66 -3.56
CA LYS A 2 13.87 -50.73 -2.53
C LYS A 2 14.75 -49.51 -2.21
N THR A 3 16.06 -49.61 -2.39
CA THR A 3 17.03 -48.52 -2.14
C THR A 3 16.80 -47.29 -3.03
N ASN A 4 16.40 -47.52 -4.29
CA ASN A 4 16.07 -46.45 -5.24
C ASN A 4 14.83 -45.66 -4.85
N LEU A 5 13.88 -46.27 -4.13
CA LEU A 5 12.67 -45.60 -3.69
C LEU A 5 12.96 -44.60 -2.55
N PHE A 6 13.71 -45.03 -1.54
CA PHE A 6 14.11 -44.15 -0.44
C PHE A 6 14.98 -42.98 -0.91
N PHE A 7 15.85 -43.22 -1.88
CA PHE A 7 16.64 -42.17 -2.53
C PHE A 7 15.74 -41.15 -3.25
N LYS A 8 14.77 -41.63 -4.05
CA LYS A 8 13.80 -40.76 -4.74
C LYS A 8 12.96 -39.91 -3.78
N VAL A 9 12.51 -40.48 -2.65
CA VAL A 9 11.73 -39.75 -1.64
C VAL A 9 12.55 -38.63 -1.00
N LYS A 10 13.82 -38.90 -0.63
CA LYS A 10 14.71 -37.87 -0.07
C LYS A 10 14.98 -36.73 -1.06
N VAL A 11 15.21 -37.06 -2.33
CA VAL A 11 15.39 -36.07 -3.40
C VAL A 11 14.13 -35.22 -3.59
N SER A 12 12.95 -35.84 -3.56
CA SER A 12 11.68 -35.11 -3.66
C SER A 12 11.46 -34.13 -2.51
N ILE A 13 11.78 -34.54 -1.27
CA ILE A 13 11.67 -33.67 -0.08
C ILE A 13 12.63 -32.48 -0.20
N LEU A 14 13.87 -32.72 -0.65
CA LEU A 14 14.87 -31.68 -0.85
C LEU A 14 14.43 -30.65 -1.90
N ILE A 15 13.86 -31.12 -3.03
CA ILE A 15 13.33 -30.24 -4.08
C ILE A 15 12.14 -29.40 -3.56
N CYS A 16 11.23 -29.99 -2.77
CA CYS A 16 10.14 -29.24 -2.16
C CYS A 16 10.65 -28.13 -1.22
N PHE A 17 11.66 -28.42 -0.39
CA PHE A 17 12.28 -27.41 0.48
C PHE A 17 12.95 -26.28 -0.33
N LEU A 18 13.70 -26.62 -1.38
CA LEU A 18 14.31 -25.65 -2.29
C LEU A 18 13.26 -24.77 -2.98
N SER A 19 12.11 -25.34 -3.39
CA SER A 19 11.02 -24.58 -4.00
C SER A 19 10.31 -23.64 -3.01
N PHE A 20 10.21 -24.01 -1.74
CA PHE A 20 9.63 -23.16 -0.69
C PHE A 20 10.54 -21.96 -0.35
N THR A 21 11.86 -22.14 -0.45
CA THR A 21 12.85 -21.05 -0.31
C THR A 21 12.94 -20.16 -1.56
N TYR A 22 12.45 -20.64 -2.70
CA TYR A 22 12.38 -19.90 -3.97
C TYR A 22 11.00 -19.26 -4.20
N CYS A 23 10.29 -18.90 -3.14
CA CYS A 23 9.16 -17.98 -3.25
C CYS A 23 9.73 -16.66 -3.81
N PRO A 24 9.46 -16.27 -5.07
CA PRO A 24 9.99 -15.02 -5.58
C PRO A 24 9.44 -13.93 -4.67
N ASN A 25 10.36 -13.18 -4.07
CA ASN A 25 10.07 -11.96 -3.32
C ASN A 25 8.91 -11.24 -4.01
N VAL A 26 7.76 -11.16 -3.33
CA VAL A 26 6.60 -10.43 -3.82
C VAL A 26 7.06 -8.99 -3.95
N PHE A 27 7.37 -8.57 -5.17
CA PHE A 27 7.79 -7.21 -5.44
C PHE A 27 6.60 -6.30 -5.16
N SER A 28 6.56 -5.70 -3.98
CA SER A 28 5.91 -4.41 -3.80
C SER A 28 6.80 -3.37 -4.46
N GLN A 29 6.87 -3.39 -5.79
CA GLN A 29 7.60 -2.37 -6.52
C GLN A 29 6.89 -1.03 -6.31
N SER A 30 7.64 -0.02 -5.90
CA SER A 30 7.14 1.36 -5.83
C SER A 30 6.54 1.73 -7.18
N GLN A 31 5.23 1.93 -7.23
CA GLN A 31 4.57 2.53 -8.37
C GLN A 31 4.74 4.04 -8.24
N LYS A 32 5.04 4.72 -9.35
CA LYS A 32 5.13 6.18 -9.38
C LYS A 32 3.75 6.75 -9.09
N MET A 33 3.53 7.18 -7.85
CA MET A 33 2.32 7.88 -7.44
C MET A 33 2.55 9.36 -7.68
N ALA A 34 1.75 9.96 -8.57
CA ALA A 34 1.68 11.41 -8.68
C ALA A 34 0.84 11.89 -7.50
N PHE A 35 1.48 12.17 -6.37
CA PHE A 35 0.85 12.97 -5.33
C PHE A 35 1.07 14.44 -5.72
N LEU A 36 -0.04 15.16 -5.88
CA LEU A 36 -0.03 16.59 -6.09
C LEU A 36 0.15 17.24 -4.71
N ASP A 37 1.41 17.50 -4.35
CA ASP A 37 1.70 18.41 -3.24
C ASP A 37 1.64 19.84 -3.77
N TRP A 38 0.63 20.61 -3.38
CA TRP A 38 0.73 22.05 -3.48
C TRP A 38 1.40 22.55 -2.20
N HIS A 39 2.73 22.51 -2.18
CA HIS A 39 3.48 23.31 -1.20
C HIS A 39 3.41 24.79 -1.66
N GLY A 40 2.57 25.56 -0.98
CA GLY A 40 2.54 27.02 -1.08
C GLY A 40 2.74 27.56 0.33
N GLU A 41 3.79 28.35 0.54
CA GLU A 41 4.25 28.77 1.87
C GLU A 41 3.26 29.63 2.67
N VAL A 42 2.10 30.00 2.14
CA VAL A 42 1.14 30.83 2.86
C VAL A 42 -0.30 30.54 2.42
N GLY A 43 -1.04 29.80 3.24
CA GLY A 43 -2.48 29.61 3.08
C GLY A 43 -3.13 29.32 4.43
N THR A 44 -3.94 30.26 4.91
CA THR A 44 -4.69 30.11 6.16
C THR A 44 -5.66 28.93 6.02
N GLN A 45 -5.41 27.83 6.74
CA GLN A 45 -6.24 26.62 6.73
C GLN A 45 -7.58 26.88 7.44
N ASN A 46 -8.54 27.47 6.74
CA ASN A 46 -9.93 27.38 7.16
C ASN A 46 -10.41 25.97 6.78
N PHE A 47 -10.20 25.02 7.70
CA PHE A 47 -10.67 23.65 7.55
C PHE A 47 -12.19 23.66 7.40
N PHE A 48 -12.70 23.31 6.22
CA PHE A 48 -14.11 22.99 6.10
C PHE A 48 -14.31 21.64 6.81
N TYR A 49 -14.99 21.63 7.95
CA TYR A 49 -15.08 20.50 8.91
C TYR A 49 -15.74 19.20 8.39
N LYS A 50 -15.98 19.05 7.09
CA LYS A 50 -16.61 17.85 6.54
C LYS A 50 -15.57 16.91 5.92
N ASN A 51 -14.94 16.11 6.78
CA ASN A 51 -14.10 15.01 6.32
C ASN A 51 -14.97 13.77 6.05
N VAL A 52 -14.71 13.07 4.94
CA VAL A 52 -15.32 11.77 4.63
C VAL A 52 -14.25 10.71 4.73
N THR A 53 -14.53 9.66 5.51
CA THR A 53 -13.67 8.48 5.62
C THR A 53 -14.35 7.29 4.98
N LYS A 54 -13.62 6.56 4.13
CA LYS A 54 -14.06 5.31 3.52
C LYS A 54 -12.97 4.26 3.60
N THR A 55 -13.36 3.00 3.75
CA THR A 55 -12.46 1.85 3.79
C THR A 55 -12.82 0.91 2.64
N ASP A 56 -11.82 0.45 1.89
CA ASP A 56 -12.03 -0.53 0.82
C ASP A 56 -12.06 -1.97 1.36
N SER A 57 -12.31 -2.95 0.48
CA SER A 57 -12.33 -4.37 0.83
C SER A 57 -10.96 -4.92 1.25
N TYR A 58 -9.87 -4.21 0.98
CA TYR A 58 -8.51 -4.59 1.36
C TYR A 58 -8.09 -3.96 2.70
N GLY A 59 -8.95 -3.14 3.31
CA GLY A 59 -8.69 -2.46 4.57
C GLY A 59 -7.88 -1.16 4.43
N ASN A 60 -7.69 -0.65 3.21
CA ASN A 60 -7.10 0.68 3.03
C ASN A 60 -8.12 1.74 3.41
N THR A 61 -7.66 2.80 4.06
CA THR A 61 -8.51 3.91 4.52
C THR A 61 -8.22 5.16 3.70
N TYR A 62 -9.27 5.80 3.22
CA TYR A 62 -9.24 7.02 2.42
C TYR A 62 -9.91 8.11 3.23
N ILE A 63 -9.19 9.21 3.44
CA ILE A 63 -9.69 10.41 4.13
C ILE A 63 -9.71 11.54 3.12
N VAL A 64 -10.90 12.09 2.89
CA VAL A 64 -11.11 13.22 1.99
C VAL A 64 -11.56 14.42 2.81
N GLY A 65 -10.97 15.58 2.54
CA GLY A 65 -11.35 16.86 3.11
C GLY A 65 -11.23 17.97 2.08
N ALA A 66 -11.57 19.19 2.48
CA ALA A 66 -11.37 20.38 1.66
C ALA A 66 -10.81 21.52 2.52
N THR A 67 -10.00 22.36 1.89
CA THR A 67 -9.52 23.62 2.47
C THR A 67 -9.91 24.78 1.55
N ILE A 68 -9.97 25.97 2.10
CA ILE A 68 -10.13 27.21 1.34
C ILE A 68 -8.80 27.94 1.38
N ASN A 69 -8.25 28.30 0.23
CA ASN A 69 -6.99 29.05 0.17
C ASN A 69 -7.22 30.56 0.32
N SER A 70 -6.12 31.33 0.31
CA SER A 70 -6.13 32.79 0.47
C SER A 70 -6.90 33.54 -0.62
N TYR A 71 -7.18 32.89 -1.76
CA TYR A 71 -7.99 33.43 -2.85
C TYR A 71 -9.46 33.03 -2.77
N ASN A 72 -9.89 32.44 -1.64
CA ASN A 72 -11.24 31.93 -1.45
C ASN A 72 -11.66 30.82 -2.44
N ASN A 73 -10.66 30.10 -2.99
CA ASN A 73 -10.88 28.92 -3.81
C ASN A 73 -10.85 27.65 -2.95
N TYR A 74 -11.60 26.63 -3.37
CA TYR A 74 -11.63 25.33 -2.71
C TYR A 74 -10.54 24.41 -3.25
N ASP A 75 -9.74 23.84 -2.35
CA ASP A 75 -8.77 22.79 -2.65
C ASP A 75 -9.20 21.48 -2.00
N ILE A 76 -9.05 20.37 -2.72
CA ILE A 76 -9.39 19.02 -2.22
C ILE A 76 -8.14 18.38 -1.63
N LEU A 77 -8.28 17.82 -0.43
CA LEU A 77 -7.26 17.03 0.25
C LEU A 77 -7.68 15.56 0.22
N LEU A 78 -6.77 14.68 -0.15
CA LEU A 78 -6.95 13.22 -0.12
C LEU A 78 -5.72 12.58 0.49
N VAL A 79 -5.94 11.75 1.52
CA VAL A 79 -4.90 10.90 2.11
C VAL A 79 -5.36 9.45 2.04
N LYS A 80 -4.45 8.56 1.63
CA LYS A 80 -4.63 7.12 1.68
C LYS A 80 -3.71 6.50 2.72
N TYR A 81 -4.29 5.71 3.61
CA TYR A 81 -3.57 4.81 4.51
C TYR A 81 -3.77 3.37 4.05
N ASN A 82 -2.72 2.56 4.09
CA ASN A 82 -2.88 1.11 3.95
C ASN A 82 -3.54 0.52 5.22
N ARG A 83 -3.88 -0.77 5.16
CA ARG A 83 -4.46 -1.49 6.32
C ARG A 83 -3.59 -1.47 7.58
N SER A 84 -2.29 -1.23 7.45
CA SER A 84 -1.35 -1.10 8.58
C SER A 84 -1.23 0.34 9.09
N GLY A 85 -2.00 1.29 8.57
CA GLY A 85 -1.97 2.69 8.98
C GLY A 85 -0.79 3.49 8.40
N THR A 86 -0.09 2.97 7.39
CA THR A 86 0.99 3.71 6.71
C THR A 86 0.43 4.52 5.54
N ILE A 87 0.86 5.77 5.42
CA ILE A 87 0.52 6.65 4.29
C ILE A 87 1.11 6.08 2.99
N GLN A 88 0.34 6.14 1.90
CA GLN A 88 0.76 5.77 0.55
C GLN A 88 0.63 6.94 -0.41
#